data_AF-X0RV42-F1
#
_entry.id   AF-X0RV42-F1
#
_cell.length_a   1.000
_cell.length_b   1.000
_cell.length_c   1.000
_cell.angle_alpha   90.00
_cell.angle_beta   90.00
_cell.angle_gamma   90.00
#
_symmetry.space_group_name_H-M   'P 1'
#
loop_
_entity.id
_entity.type
_entity.pdbx_description
1 polymer ?
#
loop_
_entity_poly.entity_id
_entity_poly.type
_entity_poly.pdbx_seq_one_letter_code
_entity_poly.pdbx_strand_id
1 'polypeptide(L)'
;MGLALYEKIIDEVKDYIFRVSLHHRGEPLLHEQLGMMIKIANEKGVKTNIHTNATLLTGEKSEEILESGLDELHFSFDGEDKDTFEKMRKGADYERTLKNIVNFLKLKKKRKSRKPRVEIQVLKPYTSAGGSDKKLKDLFHGLPVDIFSAGILLNWGGNFKKEAE
;
A
#
# COMPACT_ATOMS: atom_id res chain seq x y z
N MET A 1 -15.78 5.51 8.88
CA MET A 1 -15.94 6.45 10.01
C MET A 1 -16.35 7.79 9.44
N GLY A 2 -17.25 8.54 10.06
CA GLY A 2 -17.64 9.85 9.55
C GLY A 2 -16.52 10.88 9.68
N LEU A 3 -16.45 11.85 8.75
CA LEU A 3 -15.40 12.88 8.73
C LEU A 3 -15.33 13.70 10.02
N ALA A 4 -16.47 14.08 10.61
CA ALA A 4 -16.48 14.88 11.85
C ALA A 4 -15.80 14.17 13.02
N LEU A 5 -16.02 12.85 13.16
CA LEU A 5 -15.36 12.06 14.20
C LEU A 5 -13.86 11.89 13.89
N TYR A 6 -13.51 11.61 12.63
CA TYR A 6 -12.13 11.52 12.21
C TYR A 6 -11.35 12.82 12.49
N GLU A 7 -11.93 13.95 12.10
CA GLU A 7 -11.33 15.25 12.28
C GLU A 7 -11.08 15.58 13.76
N LYS A 8 -12.07 15.29 14.62
CA LYS A 8 -11.94 15.41 16.07
C LYS A 8 -10.79 14.56 16.61
N ILE A 9 -10.68 13.30 16.17
CA ILE A 9 -9.59 12.41 16.58
C ILE A 9 -8.24 13.00 16.16
N ILE A 10 -8.10 13.48 14.92
CA ILE A 10 -6.85 14.11 14.47
C ILE A 10 -6.51 15.33 15.32
N ASP A 11 -7.47 16.18 15.66
CA ASP A 11 -7.21 17.33 16.54
C ASP A 11 -6.71 16.94 17.92
N GLU A 12 -7.23 15.86 18.49
CA GLU A 12 -6.83 15.38 19.82
C GLU A 12 -5.42 14.76 19.82
N VAL A 13 -4.98 14.18 18.69
CA VAL A 13 -3.72 13.42 18.64
C VAL A 13 -2.57 14.12 17.89
N LYS A 14 -2.83 15.15 17.09
CA LYS A 14 -1.84 15.75 16.17
C LYS A 14 -0.53 16.17 16.81
N ASP A 15 -0.55 16.61 18.07
CA ASP A 15 0.65 17.04 18.80
C ASP A 15 1.46 15.87 19.39
N TYR A 16 0.91 14.65 19.33
CA TYR A 16 1.52 13.44 19.91
C TYR A 16 1.98 12.43 18.86
N ILE A 17 1.62 12.63 17.59
CA ILE A 17 1.90 11.67 16.52
C ILE A 17 2.59 12.31 15.33
N PHE A 18 3.42 11.52 14.66
CA PHE A 18 4.06 11.95 13.41
C PHE A 18 3.22 11.59 12.17
N ARG A 19 2.50 10.46 12.22
CA ARG A 19 1.82 9.86 11.07
C ARG A 19 0.64 9.03 11.51
N VAL A 20 -0.44 9.08 10.72
CA VAL A 20 -1.61 8.19 10.83
C VAL A 20 -1.60 7.18 9.70
N SER A 21 -1.82 5.91 10.04
CA SER A 21 -2.08 4.85 9.08
C SER A 21 -3.58 4.71 8.86
N LEU A 22 -4.06 5.08 7.66
CA LEU A 22 -5.49 5.02 7.30
C LEU A 22 -5.89 3.64 6.78
N HIS A 23 -5.34 2.62 7.40
CA HIS A 23 -5.59 1.21 7.12
C HIS A 23 -5.26 0.40 8.37
N HIS A 24 -5.89 -0.76 8.51
CA HIS A 24 -5.46 -1.77 9.47
C HIS A 24 -5.83 -3.14 8.93
N ARG A 25 -7.14 -3.44 8.93
CA ARG A 25 -7.73 -4.57 8.22
C ARG A 25 -8.65 -4.05 7.12
N GLY A 26 -8.68 -4.72 5.98
CA GLY A 26 -9.48 -4.33 4.82
C GLY A 26 -8.70 -3.54 3.77
N GLU A 27 -9.44 -2.82 2.91
CA GLU A 27 -8.90 -2.09 1.77
C GLU A 27 -9.29 -0.61 1.86
N PRO A 28 -8.34 0.33 2.06
CA PRO A 28 -8.64 1.75 2.22
C PRO A 28 -9.33 2.38 1.00
N LEU A 29 -9.07 1.89 -0.22
CA LEU A 29 -9.69 2.43 -1.44
C LEU A 29 -11.21 2.21 -1.51
N LEU A 30 -11.79 1.38 -0.63
CA LEU A 30 -13.24 1.24 -0.48
C LEU A 30 -13.89 2.44 0.23
N HIS A 31 -13.13 3.23 0.98
CA HIS A 31 -13.70 4.35 1.73
C HIS A 31 -13.93 5.54 0.79
N GLU A 32 -15.20 5.90 0.57
CA GLU A 32 -15.59 6.97 -0.36
C GLU A 32 -14.95 8.33 -0.04
N GLN A 33 -14.67 8.58 1.24
CA GLN A 33 -14.08 9.84 1.72
C GLN A 33 -12.58 9.75 2.01
N LEU A 34 -11.87 8.74 1.49
CA LEU A 34 -10.44 8.54 1.77
C LEU A 34 -9.61 9.79 1.45
N GLY A 35 -9.77 10.38 0.26
CA GLY A 35 -9.05 11.59 -0.14
C GLY A 35 -9.27 12.77 0.82
N MET A 36 -10.49 12.93 1.36
CA MET A 36 -10.80 13.97 2.34
C MET A 36 -10.15 13.70 3.70
N MET A 37 -10.14 12.44 4.15
CA MET A 37 -9.45 12.06 5.39
C MET A 37 -7.94 12.35 5.31
N ILE A 38 -7.34 12.08 4.15
CA ILE A 38 -5.93 12.38 3.91
C ILE A 38 -5.69 13.91 3.96
N LYS A 39 -6.52 14.70 3.26
CA LYS A 39 -6.43 16.17 3.26
C LYS A 39 -6.52 16.76 4.67
N ILE A 40 -7.52 16.33 5.46
CA ILE A 40 -7.71 16.81 6.84
C ILE A 40 -6.47 16.57 7.70
N ALA A 41 -5.86 15.39 7.63
CA ALA A 41 -4.63 15.12 8.38
C ALA A 41 -3.46 15.98 7.88
N ASN A 42 -3.32 16.11 6.55
CA ASN A 42 -2.25 16.89 5.94
C ASN A 42 -2.31 18.38 6.34
N GLU A 43 -3.50 18.98 6.31
CA GLU A 43 -3.75 20.38 6.71
C GLU A 43 -3.45 20.61 8.20
N LYS A 44 -3.58 19.57 9.03
CA LYS A 44 -3.24 19.60 10.46
C LYS A 44 -1.78 19.25 10.74
N GLY A 45 -0.94 19.14 9.70
CA GLY A 45 0.48 18.83 9.83
C GLY A 45 0.80 17.36 10.12
N VAL A 46 -0.21 16.49 10.08
CA VAL A 46 -0.08 15.06 10.36
C VAL A 46 0.12 14.29 9.06
N LYS A 47 1.19 13.50 8.98
CA LYS A 47 1.44 12.69 7.79
C LYS A 47 0.48 11.51 7.70
N THR A 48 0.28 10.99 6.50
CA THR A 48 -0.61 9.85 6.27
C THR A 48 0.04 8.76 5.44
N ASN A 49 -0.31 7.50 5.73
CA ASN A 49 0.01 6.39 4.85
C ASN A 49 -1.15 5.40 4.68
N ILE A 50 -1.14 4.71 3.54
CA ILE A 50 -2.07 3.61 3.25
C ILE A 50 -1.32 2.42 2.66
N HIS A 51 -1.78 1.22 3.01
CA HIS A 51 -1.47 -0.01 2.29
C HIS A 51 -2.69 -0.42 1.48
N THR A 52 -2.52 -0.68 0.19
CA THR A 52 -3.60 -1.10 -0.71
C THR A 52 -3.21 -2.35 -1.50
N ASN A 53 -4.20 -3.20 -1.77
CA ASN A 53 -4.10 -4.32 -2.69
C ASN A 53 -4.19 -3.90 -4.17
N ALA A 54 -4.45 -2.61 -4.43
CA ALA A 54 -4.56 -1.99 -5.76
C ALA A 54 -5.64 -2.55 -6.71
N THR A 55 -6.53 -3.43 -6.27
CA THR A 55 -7.58 -3.99 -7.14
C THR A 55 -8.62 -2.94 -7.53
N LEU A 56 -8.82 -1.93 -6.68
CA LEU A 56 -9.72 -0.78 -6.86
C LEU A 56 -9.01 0.51 -7.27
N LEU A 57 -7.72 0.45 -7.60
CA LEU A 57 -6.93 1.62 -7.98
C LEU A 57 -7.20 2.02 -9.43
N THR A 58 -8.38 2.58 -9.67
CA THR A 58 -8.79 3.13 -10.97
C THR A 58 -8.02 4.42 -11.29
N GLY A 59 -8.18 4.94 -12.51
CA GLY A 59 -7.63 6.25 -12.87
C GLY A 59 -8.17 7.37 -11.97
N GLU A 60 -9.47 7.36 -11.68
CA GLU A 60 -10.11 8.32 -10.78
C GLU A 60 -9.54 8.23 -9.36
N LYS A 61 -9.44 7.02 -8.79
CA LYS A 61 -8.83 6.82 -7.47
C LYS A 61 -7.35 7.22 -7.45
N SER A 62 -6.64 7.02 -8.56
CA SER A 62 -5.24 7.45 -8.69
C SER A 62 -5.11 8.97 -8.63
N GLU A 63 -5.99 9.70 -9.34
CA GLU A 63 -6.02 11.16 -9.30
C GLU A 63 -6.41 11.66 -7.89
N GLU A 64 -7.44 11.07 -7.28
CA GLU A 64 -7.88 11.39 -5.91
C GLU A 64 -6.71 11.28 -4.91
N ILE A 65 -5.96 10.17 -4.96
CA ILE A 65 -4.79 9.94 -4.09
C ILE A 65 -3.71 10.99 -4.34
N LEU A 66 -3.35 11.26 -5.60
CA LEU A 66 -2.29 12.22 -5.94
C LEU A 66 -2.65 13.65 -5.53
N GLU A 67 -3.94 13.99 -5.48
CA GLU A 67 -4.45 15.32 -5.07
C GLU A 67 -4.69 15.43 -3.57
N SER A 68 -4.83 14.30 -2.88
CA SER A 68 -5.11 14.29 -1.44
C SER A 68 -3.96 14.79 -0.58
N GLY A 69 -2.72 14.76 -1.08
CA GLY A 69 -1.52 15.07 -0.31
C GLY A 69 -0.94 13.90 0.47
N LEU A 70 -1.38 12.66 0.19
CA LEU A 70 -0.88 11.42 0.80
C LEU A 70 0.65 11.38 0.84
N ASP A 71 1.23 11.04 1.99
CA ASP A 71 2.69 11.04 2.14
C ASP A 71 3.32 9.74 1.66
N GLU A 72 2.72 8.59 1.95
CA GLU A 72 3.24 7.27 1.60
C GLU A 72 2.13 6.33 1.11
N LEU A 73 2.41 5.63 0.02
CA LEU A 73 1.54 4.63 -0.60
C LEU A 73 2.29 3.32 -0.71
N HIS A 74 1.76 2.30 -0.07
CA HIS A 74 2.32 0.97 -0.02
C HIS A 74 1.45 0.02 -0.84
N PHE A 75 2.01 -0.54 -1.91
CA PHE A 75 1.34 -1.57 -2.69
C PHE A 75 1.71 -2.93 -2.16
N SER A 76 0.71 -3.69 -1.72
CA SER A 76 0.93 -5.07 -1.31
C SER A 76 0.77 -5.99 -2.53
N PHE A 77 1.89 -6.44 -3.09
CA PHE A 77 1.95 -7.16 -4.38
C PHE A 77 2.69 -8.49 -4.22
N ASP A 78 2.06 -9.45 -3.54
CA ASP A 78 2.70 -10.67 -3.02
C ASP A 78 2.97 -11.76 -4.08
N GLY A 79 3.88 -11.49 -5.02
CA GLY A 79 4.33 -12.44 -6.01
C GLY A 79 5.01 -11.76 -7.20
N GLU A 80 6.14 -12.30 -7.65
CA GLU A 80 6.85 -11.82 -8.85
C GLU A 80 6.31 -12.41 -10.16
N ASP A 81 5.39 -13.36 -10.06
CA ASP A 81 4.71 -14.04 -11.16
C ASP A 81 3.23 -14.28 -10.82
N LYS A 82 2.45 -14.56 -11.87
CA LYS A 82 1.00 -14.74 -11.78
C LYS A 82 0.59 -15.86 -10.82
N ASP A 83 1.23 -17.03 -10.90
CA ASP A 83 0.83 -18.20 -10.11
C ASP A 83 1.05 -17.92 -8.61
N THR A 84 2.23 -17.38 -8.27
CA THR A 84 2.55 -16.99 -6.90
C THR A 84 1.58 -15.93 -6.38
N PHE A 85 1.34 -14.87 -7.17
CA PHE A 85 0.47 -13.75 -6.76
C PHE A 85 -0.96 -14.20 -6.52
N GLU A 86 -1.58 -14.92 -7.46
CA GLU A 86 -2.99 -15.31 -7.36
C GLU A 86 -3.21 -16.39 -6.29
N LYS A 87 -2.20 -17.21 -6.02
CA LYS A 87 -2.20 -18.16 -4.90
C LYS A 87 -2.15 -17.45 -3.54
N MET A 88 -1.31 -16.42 -3.42
CA MET A 88 -1.14 -15.63 -2.19
C MET A 88 -2.32 -14.69 -1.95
N ARG A 89 -2.83 -14.06 -3.01
CA ARG A 89 -3.91 -13.06 -3.00
C ARG A 89 -5.14 -13.60 -3.69
N LYS A 90 -5.76 -14.61 -3.08
CA LYS A 90 -6.98 -15.24 -3.61
C LYS A 90 -8.05 -14.20 -3.96
N GLY A 91 -8.54 -14.27 -5.19
CA GLY A 91 -9.56 -13.35 -5.72
C GLY A 91 -9.02 -12.07 -6.34
N ALA A 92 -7.71 -11.80 -6.26
CA ALA A 92 -7.07 -10.76 -7.05
C ALA A 92 -6.57 -11.33 -8.40
N ASP A 93 -6.68 -10.53 -9.46
CA ASP A 93 -6.13 -10.86 -10.78
C ASP A 93 -4.78 -10.17 -10.94
N TYR A 94 -3.75 -10.95 -11.29
CA TYR A 94 -2.37 -10.46 -11.36
C TYR A 94 -2.21 -9.34 -12.39
N GLU A 95 -2.67 -9.56 -13.61
CA GLU A 95 -2.47 -8.64 -14.73
C GLU A 95 -3.19 -7.32 -14.52
N ARG A 96 -4.44 -7.38 -14.04
CA ARG A 96 -5.23 -6.21 -13.69
C ARG A 96 -4.57 -5.42 -12.57
N THR A 97 -4.09 -6.11 -11.52
CA THR A 97 -3.46 -5.43 -10.38
C THR A 97 -2.15 -4.76 -10.78
N LEU A 98 -1.29 -5.48 -11.53
CA LEU A 98 -0.05 -4.94 -12.07
C LEU A 98 -0.33 -3.73 -12.97
N LYS A 99 -1.32 -3.83 -13.86
CA LYS A 99 -1.75 -2.73 -14.74
C LYS A 99 -2.21 -1.51 -13.94
N ASN A 100 -2.98 -1.69 -12.87
CA ASN A 100 -3.42 -0.58 -12.01
C ASN A 100 -2.23 0.14 -11.37
N ILE A 101 -1.29 -0.61 -10.78
CA ILE A 101 -0.09 -0.04 -10.15
C ILE A 101 0.77 0.70 -11.20
N VAL A 102 1.02 0.09 -12.35
CA VAL A 102 1.79 0.70 -13.45
C VAL A 102 1.13 1.99 -13.95
N ASN A 103 -0.21 2.01 -14.07
CA ASN A 103 -0.94 3.20 -14.49
C ASN A 103 -0.82 4.33 -13.47
N PHE A 104 -0.98 4.04 -12.17
CA PHE A 104 -0.75 5.00 -11.10
C PHE A 104 0.66 5.59 -11.15
N LEU A 105 1.68 4.73 -11.30
CA LEU A 105 3.08 5.14 -11.37
C LEU A 105 3.38 6.02 -12.59
N LYS A 106 2.82 5.67 -13.76
CA LYS A 106 2.91 6.49 -14.98
C LYS A 106 2.24 7.85 -14.78
N LEU A 107 1.09 7.89 -14.11
CA LEU A 107 0.38 9.13 -13.80
C LEU A 107 1.20 10.01 -12.85
N LYS A 108 1.72 9.45 -11.75
CA LYS A 108 2.64 10.13 -10.82
C LYS A 108 3.84 10.73 -11.55
N LYS A 109 4.47 9.97 -12.46
CA LYS A 109 5.59 10.43 -13.30
C LYS A 109 5.19 11.58 -14.22
N LYS A 110 4.05 11.46 -14.91
CA LYS A 110 3.51 12.49 -15.81
C LYS A 110 3.22 13.80 -15.07
N ARG A 111 2.65 13.73 -13.87
CA ARG A 111 2.37 14.90 -13.01
C ARG A 111 3.64 15.47 -12.33
N LYS A 112 4.80 14.81 -12.50
CA LYS A 112 6.04 15.12 -11.76
C LYS A 112 5.81 15.20 -10.24
N SER A 113 4.89 14.38 -9.73
CA SER A 113 4.47 14.47 -8.34
C SER A 113 5.50 13.84 -7.40
N ARG A 114 5.97 14.64 -6.43
CA ARG A 114 6.90 14.16 -5.39
C ARG A 114 6.20 13.21 -4.40
N LYS A 115 4.91 13.41 -4.14
CA LYS A 115 4.11 12.59 -3.22
C LYS A 115 3.03 11.77 -3.94
N PRO A 116 2.59 10.64 -3.36
CA PRO A 116 3.15 9.96 -2.19
C PRO A 116 4.51 9.30 -2.52
N ARG A 117 5.35 9.02 -1.52
CA ARG A 117 6.43 8.05 -1.69
C ARG A 117 5.82 6.67 -1.91
N VAL A 118 6.32 5.93 -2.90
CA VAL A 118 5.74 4.65 -3.30
C VAL A 118 6.62 3.49 -2.88
N GLU A 119 6.04 2.54 -2.18
CA GLU A 119 6.68 1.29 -1.80
C GLU A 119 5.95 0.10 -2.44
N ILE A 120 6.72 -0.81 -3.03
CA ILE A 120 6.22 -2.14 -3.40
C ILE A 120 6.63 -3.09 -2.28
N GLN A 121 5.64 -3.59 -1.55
CA GLN A 121 5.82 -4.53 -0.45
C GLN A 121 5.36 -5.92 -0.87
N VAL A 122 6.19 -6.92 -0.57
CA VAL A 122 5.90 -8.33 -0.82
C VAL A 122 6.07 -9.16 0.44
N LEU A 123 5.20 -10.13 0.65
CA LEU A 123 5.37 -11.17 1.67
C LEU A 123 5.97 -12.42 1.06
N LYS A 124 7.03 -12.91 1.68
CA LYS A 124 7.70 -14.17 1.31
C LYS A 124 7.39 -15.26 2.34
N PRO A 125 7.19 -16.51 1.91
CA PRO A 125 7.23 -17.65 2.80
C PRO A 125 8.53 -17.68 3.60
N TYR A 126 8.49 -18.19 4.83
CA TYR A 126 9.66 -18.32 5.70
C TYR A 126 10.81 -19.10 5.00
N THR A 127 10.46 -20.12 4.24
CA THR A 127 11.41 -20.96 3.48
C THR A 127 12.09 -20.23 2.32
N SER A 128 11.58 -19.06 1.93
CA SER A 128 12.08 -18.26 0.80
C SER A 128 12.74 -16.95 1.26
N ALA A 129 13.04 -16.83 2.55
CA ALA A 129 13.77 -15.70 3.13
C ALA A 129 15.22 -15.68 2.59
N GLY A 130 15.45 -14.95 1.49
CA GLY A 130 16.75 -14.85 0.82
C GLY A 130 16.70 -14.85 -0.72
N GLY A 131 15.53 -15.07 -1.32
CA GLY A 131 15.38 -15.00 -2.78
C GLY A 131 15.58 -13.58 -3.34
N SER A 132 16.19 -13.48 -4.53
CA SER A 132 16.43 -12.23 -5.25
C SER A 132 15.13 -11.52 -5.67
N ASP A 133 15.01 -10.23 -5.39
CA ASP A 133 13.88 -9.39 -5.82
C ASP A 133 14.05 -8.82 -7.24
N LYS A 134 14.96 -9.39 -8.04
CA LYS A 134 15.30 -8.85 -9.36
C LYS A 134 14.07 -8.81 -10.28
N LYS A 135 13.32 -9.90 -10.40
CA LYS A 135 12.14 -9.93 -11.29
C LYS A 135 11.10 -8.91 -10.86
N LEU A 136 10.82 -8.81 -9.57
CA LEU A 136 9.91 -7.79 -9.02
C LEU A 136 10.36 -6.36 -9.39
N LYS A 137 11.66 -6.06 -9.23
CA LYS A 137 12.20 -4.74 -9.61
C LYS A 137 12.12 -4.50 -11.11
N ASP A 138 12.36 -5.52 -11.92
CA ASP A 138 12.29 -5.45 -13.38
C ASP A 138 10.85 -5.12 -13.86
N LEU A 139 9.80 -5.61 -13.17
CA LEU A 139 8.39 -5.27 -13.48
C LEU A 139 8.11 -3.76 -13.43
N PHE A 140 8.81 -3.03 -12.56
CA PHE A 140 8.60 -1.59 -12.36
C PHE A 140 9.78 -0.74 -12.83
N HIS A 141 10.66 -1.30 -13.67
CA HIS A 141 11.83 -0.59 -14.18
C HIS A 141 11.46 0.72 -14.89
N GLY A 142 12.13 1.82 -14.52
CA GLY A 142 11.88 3.15 -15.10
C GLY A 142 10.63 3.88 -14.59
N LEU A 143 9.91 3.30 -13.62
CA LEU A 143 8.78 3.90 -12.93
C LEU A 143 9.19 4.48 -11.57
N PRO A 144 8.47 5.50 -11.04
CA PRO A 144 8.84 6.18 -9.80
C PRO A 144 8.44 5.37 -8.55
N VAL A 145 9.10 4.23 -8.33
CA VAL A 145 9.04 3.46 -7.09
C VAL A 145 10.22 3.89 -6.20
N ASP A 146 9.94 4.22 -4.94
CA ASP A 146 10.94 4.70 -3.98
C ASP A 146 11.56 3.55 -3.17
N ILE A 147 10.77 2.53 -2.82
CA ILE A 147 11.19 1.42 -1.97
C ILE A 147 10.65 0.10 -2.51
N PHE A 148 11.46 -0.96 -2.42
CA PHE A 148 11.01 -2.34 -2.48
C PHE A 148 11.28 -3.00 -1.13
N SER A 149 10.27 -3.58 -0.51
CA SER A 149 10.41 -4.27 0.77
C SER A 149 9.87 -5.69 0.70
N ALA A 150 10.54 -6.59 1.42
CA ALA A 150 10.14 -7.98 1.57
C ALA A 150 9.96 -8.30 3.05
N GLY A 151 8.74 -8.67 3.43
CA GLY A 151 8.41 -9.19 4.77
C GLY A 151 8.36 -10.71 4.75
N ILE A 152 8.53 -11.32 5.92
CA ILE A 152 8.31 -12.77 6.11
C ILE A 152 6.86 -12.98 6.55
N LEU A 153 6.20 -14.00 6.02
CA LEU A 153 4.88 -14.41 6.50
C LEU A 153 4.94 -14.75 7.99
N LEU A 154 4.17 -14.01 8.78
CA LEU A 154 3.96 -14.24 10.19
C LEU A 154 2.59 -14.86 10.40
N ASN A 155 2.50 -15.78 11.35
CA ASN A 155 1.22 -16.24 11.89
C ASN A 155 0.95 -15.50 13.20
N TRP A 156 -0.33 -15.24 13.48
CA TRP A 156 -0.72 -14.55 14.71
C TRP A 156 -0.58 -15.45 15.96
N GLY A 157 -0.48 -16.77 15.76
CA GLY A 157 -0.30 -17.76 16.84
C GLY A 157 1.15 -18.08 17.20
N GLY A 158 2.14 -17.49 16.52
CA GLY A 158 3.55 -17.88 16.65
C GLY A 158 3.89 -19.18 15.92
N ASN A 159 5.18 -19.49 15.81
CA ASN A 159 5.63 -20.72 15.17
C ASN A 159 5.27 -21.93 16.05
N PHE A 160 4.29 -22.73 15.64
CA PHE A 160 4.12 -24.07 16.19
C PHE A 160 5.39 -24.86 15.87
N LYS A 161 6.18 -25.18 16.90
CA LYS A 161 7.19 -26.22 16.75
C LYS A 161 6.40 -27.49 16.40
N LYS A 162 6.66 -28.06 15.22
CA LYS A 162 6.32 -29.47 15.01
C LYS A 162 6.99 -30.22 16.16
N GLU A 163 6.21 -30.82 17.05
CA GLU A 163 6.75 -31.88 17.90
C GLU A 163 7.37 -32.90 16.93
N ALA A 164 8.65 -33.19 17.16
CA ALA A 164 9.34 -34.21 16.39
C ALA A 164 8.64 -35.55 16.69
N GLU A 165 8.06 -36.16 15.65
CA GLU A 165 7.70 -37.59 15.68
C GLU A 165 8.96 -38.46 15.76
#